data_AF-A0A1M4VBQ3-F1
#
_entry.id   AF-A0A1M4VBQ3-F1
#
_cell.length_a   1.000
_cell.length_b   1.000
_cell.length_c   1.000
_cell.angle_alpha   90.00
_cell.angle_beta   90.00
_cell.angle_gamma   90.00
#
_symmetry.space_group_name_H-M   'P 1'
#
loop_
_entity.id
_entity.type
_entity.pdbx_description
1 polymer ?
#
loop_
_entity_poly.entity_id
_entity_poly.type
_entity_poly.pdbx_seq_one_letter_code
_entity_poly.pdbx_strand_id
1 'polypeptide(L)'
;MTYQPPEERETYNELIEKLEQILQGSSDQLKAFLLSIDFQNLSPKDQREIEKRIDEILITTNQQLFTWVDMAINYAYIVGVAITLMTLGLQPAMKAAKDTVKMGNQLNKQTVNQIKKVTYNDLLLMTQNTSQRVKDVVTRVVMENIRNREIGVSLKENYRNIIRGLKEEASQAADFSIIDRANRTWTIESYSKMVARTKVMQAQFEGTINESLKREAYYGVISSHNSKHASCRKWEGKIVKLTADVPGDYPLLSDLRAYEFKEIFHPSCKHHVFPVRNLEALPPQIKERNEK
;
A
#
# COMPACT_ATOMS: atom_id res chain seq x y z
N MET A 1 1.21 28.13 17.39
CA MET A 1 2.12 26.97 17.49
C MET A 1 1.93 26.13 16.24
N THR A 2 2.94 26.05 15.37
CA THR A 2 2.98 25.03 14.32
C THR A 2 3.28 23.71 14.99
N TYR A 3 2.25 22.93 15.30
CA TYR A 3 2.41 21.55 15.77
C TYR A 3 3.19 20.79 14.69
N GLN A 4 4.44 20.45 14.99
CA GLN A 4 5.17 19.51 14.16
C GLN A 4 4.61 18.12 14.44
N PRO A 5 4.11 17.39 13.42
CA PRO A 5 3.66 16.03 13.63
C PRO A 5 4.85 15.21 14.18
N PRO A 6 4.58 14.28 15.11
CA PRO A 6 5.63 13.55 15.82
C PRO A 6 6.54 12.77 14.85
N GLU A 7 7.76 12.50 15.30
CA GLU A 7 8.95 11.96 14.62
C GLU A 7 8.77 10.62 13.85
N GLU A 8 7.56 10.08 13.73
CA GLU A 8 7.25 8.73 13.23
C GLU A 8 7.40 8.53 11.71
N ARG A 9 7.93 9.54 10.99
CA ARG A 9 8.21 9.41 9.55
C ARG A 9 9.30 8.38 9.25
N GLU A 10 10.23 8.18 10.17
CA GLU A 10 11.27 7.15 10.06
C GLU A 10 10.64 5.76 10.04
N THR A 11 9.70 5.47 10.96
CA THR A 11 9.01 4.17 10.99
C THR A 11 8.14 3.92 9.75
N TYR A 12 7.54 4.96 9.15
CA TYR A 12 6.83 4.80 7.87
C TYR A 12 7.77 4.53 6.69
N ASN A 13 8.96 5.11 6.68
CA ASN A 13 9.97 4.79 5.68
C ASN A 13 10.48 3.35 5.86
N GLU A 14 10.73 2.91 7.10
CA GLU A 14 11.08 1.51 7.40
C GLU A 14 10.01 0.53 6.91
N LEU A 15 8.72 0.86 7.07
CA LEU A 15 7.63 0.05 6.53
C LEU A 15 7.64 0.02 4.99
N ILE A 16 7.93 1.13 4.33
CA ILE A 16 8.07 1.19 2.86
C ILE A 16 9.24 0.33 2.41
N GLU A 17 10.41 0.51 3.01
CA GLU A 17 11.64 -0.23 2.71
C GLU A 17 11.44 -1.73 2.91
N LYS A 18 10.76 -2.14 3.98
CA LYS A 18 10.46 -3.56 4.23
C LYS A 18 9.55 -4.15 3.16
N LEU A 19 8.54 -3.42 2.69
CA LEU A 19 7.68 -3.89 1.59
C LEU A 19 8.51 -4.05 0.30
N GLU A 20 9.33 -3.04 0.01
CA GLU A 20 10.20 -3.04 -1.16
C GLU A 20 11.18 -4.22 -1.13
N GLN A 21 11.82 -4.48 0.01
CA GLN A 21 12.72 -5.62 0.20
C GLN A 21 12.02 -6.97 -0.03
N ILE A 22 10.78 -7.13 0.45
CA ILE A 22 10.00 -8.36 0.24
C ILE A 22 9.77 -8.58 -1.27
N LEU A 23 9.32 -7.54 -1.97
CA LEU A 23 9.00 -7.63 -3.39
C LEU A 23 10.26 -7.78 -4.26
N GLN A 24 11.30 -7.00 -3.98
CA GLN A 24 12.57 -7.08 -4.68
C GLN A 24 13.23 -8.44 -4.46
N GLY A 25 13.27 -8.93 -3.21
CA GLY A 25 13.83 -10.24 -2.91
C GLY A 25 13.07 -11.38 -3.59
N SER A 26 11.74 -11.28 -3.71
CA SER A 26 10.93 -12.25 -4.47
C SER A 26 11.26 -12.23 -5.96
N SER A 27 11.37 -11.03 -6.55
CA SER A 27 11.75 -10.84 -7.96
C SER A 27 13.13 -11.42 -8.23
N ASP A 28 14.11 -11.13 -7.37
CA ASP A 28 15.48 -11.62 -7.51
C ASP A 28 15.55 -13.15 -7.40
N GLN A 29 14.79 -13.75 -6.49
CA GLN A 29 14.69 -15.21 -6.36
C GLN A 29 14.07 -15.86 -7.60
N LEU A 30 12.97 -15.29 -8.13
CA LEU A 30 12.36 -15.77 -9.37
C LEU A 30 13.33 -15.66 -10.54
N LYS A 31 14.00 -14.51 -10.71
CA LYS A 31 15.00 -14.32 -11.76
C LYS A 31 16.16 -15.30 -11.65
N ALA A 32 16.74 -15.44 -10.46
CA ALA A 32 17.85 -16.37 -10.23
C ALA A 32 17.43 -17.82 -10.53
N PHE A 33 16.21 -18.20 -10.14
CA PHE A 33 15.64 -19.51 -10.47
C PHE A 33 15.46 -19.69 -11.98
N LEU A 34 14.81 -18.74 -12.66
CA LEU A 34 14.57 -18.83 -14.10
C LEU A 34 15.89 -18.84 -14.89
N LEU A 35 16.89 -18.06 -14.47
CA LEU A 35 18.19 -18.02 -15.14
C LEU A 35 18.98 -19.32 -15.01
N SER A 36 18.72 -20.13 -13.97
CA SER A 36 19.38 -21.42 -13.75
C SER A 36 18.78 -22.57 -14.56
N ILE A 37 17.58 -22.40 -15.12
CA ILE A 37 16.90 -23.41 -15.94
C ILE A 37 17.60 -23.57 -17.30
N ASP A 38 17.86 -24.82 -17.69
CA ASP A 38 18.20 -25.15 -19.08
C ASP A 38 16.92 -25.26 -19.92
N PHE A 39 16.60 -24.17 -20.61
CA PHE A 39 15.41 -24.09 -21.44
C PHE A 39 15.47 -24.94 -22.72
N GLN A 40 16.65 -25.42 -23.15
CA GLN A 40 16.80 -26.07 -24.45
C GLN A 40 16.14 -27.46 -24.53
N ASN A 41 15.92 -28.10 -23.38
CA ASN A 41 15.50 -29.49 -23.32
C ASN A 41 14.29 -29.77 -22.40
N LEU A 42 13.53 -28.73 -22.03
CA LEU A 42 12.39 -28.88 -21.13
C LEU A 42 11.33 -29.82 -21.69
N SER A 43 10.87 -30.73 -20.83
CA SER A 43 9.74 -31.63 -21.02
C SER A 43 8.51 -31.18 -20.23
N PRO A 44 7.31 -31.75 -20.49
CA PRO A 44 6.14 -31.50 -19.65
C PRO A 44 6.32 -31.86 -18.17
N LYS A 45 7.24 -32.80 -17.85
CA LYS A 45 7.57 -33.12 -16.46
C LYS A 45 8.36 -31.97 -15.82
N ASP A 46 9.35 -31.42 -16.54
CA ASP A 46 10.16 -30.30 -16.06
C ASP A 46 9.30 -29.05 -15.85
N GLN A 47 8.32 -28.82 -16.74
CA GLN A 47 7.35 -27.74 -16.58
C GLN A 47 6.65 -27.79 -15.22
N ARG A 48 6.13 -28.95 -14.81
CA ARG A 48 5.41 -29.10 -13.53
C ARG A 48 6.30 -28.79 -12.33
N GLU A 49 7.56 -29.23 -12.36
CA GLU A 49 8.52 -28.93 -11.29
C GLU A 49 8.89 -27.43 -11.27
N ILE A 50 9.03 -26.80 -12.44
CA ILE A 50 9.27 -25.37 -12.56
C ILE A 50 8.09 -24.57 -12.00
N GLU A 51 6.87 -24.90 -12.39
CA GLU A 51 5.64 -24.24 -11.91
C GLU A 51 5.49 -24.39 -10.39
N LYS A 52 5.74 -25.58 -9.85
CA LYS A 52 5.74 -25.83 -8.41
C LYS A 52 6.76 -24.94 -7.69
N ARG A 53 7.98 -24.81 -8.22
CA ARG A 53 9.01 -23.98 -7.63
C ARG A 53 8.67 -22.48 -7.68
N ILE A 54 8.05 -22.01 -8.75
CA ILE A 54 7.51 -20.64 -8.85
C ILE A 54 6.48 -20.41 -7.75
N ASP A 55 5.55 -21.35 -7.56
CA ASP A 55 4.52 -21.25 -6.53
C ASP A 55 5.12 -21.26 -5.11
N GLU A 56 6.13 -22.08 -4.83
CA GLU A 56 6.84 -22.10 -3.54
C GLU A 56 7.47 -20.73 -3.20
N ILE A 57 8.13 -20.10 -4.16
CA ILE A 57 8.72 -18.76 -4.00
C ILE A 57 7.63 -17.74 -3.68
N LEU A 58 6.55 -17.73 -4.46
CA LEU A 58 5.46 -16.76 -4.31
C LEU A 58 4.60 -17.00 -3.06
N ILE A 59 4.43 -18.26 -2.61
CA ILE A 59 3.79 -18.58 -1.32
C ILE A 59 4.59 -17.97 -0.17
N THR A 60 5.92 -18.11 -0.20
CA THR A 60 6.80 -17.51 0.81
C THR A 60 6.67 -15.99 0.81
N THR A 61 6.66 -15.37 -0.38
CA THR A 61 6.40 -13.93 -0.52
C THR A 61 5.04 -13.53 0.04
N ASN A 62 3.98 -14.29 -0.25
CA ASN A 62 2.63 -14.02 0.24
C ASN A 62 2.54 -14.07 1.77
N GLN A 63 3.29 -14.95 2.44
CA GLN A 63 3.38 -15.00 3.90
C GLN A 63 4.09 -13.77 4.48
N GLN A 64 5.17 -13.33 3.84
CA GLN A 64 5.89 -12.10 4.22
C GLN A 64 5.01 -10.86 4.02
N LEU A 65 4.28 -10.78 2.91
CA LEU A 65 3.32 -9.71 2.64
C LEU A 65 2.19 -9.69 3.67
N PHE A 66 1.64 -10.86 4.04
CA PHE A 66 0.63 -10.93 5.11
C PHE A 66 1.16 -10.36 6.43
N THR A 67 2.38 -10.76 6.82
CA THR A 67 3.04 -10.27 8.04
C THR A 67 3.27 -8.77 7.98
N TRP A 68 3.72 -8.27 6.83
CA TRP A 68 3.91 -6.84 6.61
C TRP A 68 2.59 -6.07 6.72
N VAL A 69 1.51 -6.56 6.10
CA VAL A 69 0.17 -5.94 6.16
C VAL A 69 -0.34 -5.89 7.59
N ASP A 70 -0.20 -6.98 8.34
CA ASP A 70 -0.64 -7.01 9.74
C ASP A 70 0.08 -5.93 10.55
N MET A 71 1.41 -5.90 10.48
CA MET A 71 2.26 -4.94 11.20
C MET A 71 1.97 -3.50 10.78
N ALA A 72 1.99 -3.19 9.49
CA ALA A 72 1.84 -1.83 8.96
C ALA A 72 0.46 -1.23 9.29
N ILE A 73 -0.61 -1.99 9.08
CA ILE A 73 -1.98 -1.52 9.33
C ILE A 73 -2.26 -1.38 10.82
N ASN A 74 -1.81 -2.34 11.66
CA ASN A 74 -1.95 -2.23 13.11
C ASN A 74 -1.22 -0.98 13.63
N TYR A 75 0.05 -0.81 13.24
CA TYR A 75 0.86 0.32 13.66
C TYR A 75 0.22 1.64 13.28
N ALA A 76 -0.14 1.81 12.01
CA ALA A 76 -0.73 3.05 11.50
C ALA A 76 -2.07 3.38 12.18
N TYR A 77 -2.92 2.38 12.41
CA TYR A 77 -4.18 2.58 13.12
C TYR A 77 -3.94 3.02 14.58
N ILE A 78 -3.01 2.37 15.28
CA ILE A 78 -2.62 2.73 16.65
C ILE A 78 -2.09 4.16 16.71
N VAL A 79 -1.27 4.58 15.73
CA VAL A 79 -0.79 5.96 15.60
C VAL A 79 -1.97 6.92 15.42
N GLY A 80 -2.95 6.58 14.58
CA GLY A 80 -4.16 7.40 14.40
C GLY A 80 -4.96 7.61 15.69
N VAL A 81 -5.14 6.54 16.47
CA VAL A 81 -5.77 6.61 17.80
C VAL A 81 -4.92 7.47 18.74
N ALA A 82 -3.60 7.24 18.79
CA ALA A 82 -2.69 7.95 19.67
C ALA A 82 -2.64 9.46 19.38
N ILE A 83 -2.66 9.86 18.11
CA ILE A 83 -2.79 11.27 17.69
C ILE A 83 -4.05 11.87 18.29
N THR A 84 -5.18 11.17 18.20
CA THR A 84 -6.46 11.64 18.79
C THR A 84 -6.35 11.87 20.28
N LEU A 85 -5.76 10.90 21.01
CA LEU A 85 -5.57 11.01 22.46
C LEU A 85 -4.70 12.23 22.83
N MET A 86 -3.64 12.47 22.06
CA MET A 86 -2.77 13.62 22.26
C MET A 86 -3.46 14.93 21.92
N THR A 87 -4.10 15.02 20.77
CA THR A 87 -4.77 16.24 20.29
C THR A 87 -5.91 16.66 21.24
N LEU A 88 -6.62 15.70 21.81
CA LEU A 88 -7.68 15.96 22.80
C LEU A 88 -7.14 16.18 24.23
N GLY A 89 -5.82 16.21 24.43
CA GLY A 89 -5.19 16.48 25.73
C GLY A 89 -5.30 15.32 26.74
N LEU A 90 -5.63 14.12 26.29
CA LEU A 90 -5.82 12.94 27.15
C LEU A 90 -4.53 12.19 27.45
N GLN A 91 -3.54 12.35 26.59
CA GLN A 91 -2.22 11.75 26.75
C GLN A 91 -1.13 12.77 26.39
N PRO A 92 -0.07 12.90 27.21
CA PRO A 92 0.91 13.97 27.04
C PRO A 92 1.91 13.69 25.92
N ALA A 93 2.08 12.42 25.53
CA ALA A 93 3.12 12.01 24.58
C ALA A 93 2.67 10.80 23.75
N MET A 94 3.28 10.66 22.57
CA MET A 94 2.95 9.60 21.61
C MET A 94 3.17 8.20 22.19
N LYS A 95 4.28 7.98 22.89
CA LYS A 95 4.56 6.68 23.54
C LYS A 95 3.46 6.32 24.54
N ALA A 96 3.16 7.22 25.47
CA ALA A 96 2.10 7.03 26.46
C ALA A 96 0.73 6.79 25.80
N ALA A 97 0.42 7.53 24.73
CA ALA A 97 -0.81 7.36 23.98
C ALA A 97 -0.92 5.96 23.37
N LYS A 98 0.13 5.48 22.69
CA LYS A 98 0.17 4.12 22.09
C LYS A 98 0.01 3.02 23.14
N ASP A 99 0.67 3.15 24.29
CA ASP A 99 0.61 2.16 25.38
C ASP A 99 -0.81 2.01 25.96
N THR A 100 -1.67 3.03 25.81
CA THR A 100 -3.07 2.99 26.25
C THR A 100 -4.06 2.46 25.20
N VAL A 101 -3.63 2.28 23.95
CA VAL A 101 -4.53 1.87 22.86
C VAL A 101 -4.98 0.43 23.05
N LYS A 102 -6.26 0.25 23.37
CA LYS A 102 -6.90 -1.06 23.45
C LYS A 102 -7.53 -1.43 22.11
N MET A 103 -6.82 -2.25 21.31
CA MET A 103 -7.34 -2.85 20.07
C MET A 103 -8.45 -3.89 20.31
N GLY A 104 -8.90 -4.08 21.55
CA GLY A 104 -9.88 -5.08 21.95
C GLY A 104 -11.32 -4.84 21.48
N ASN A 105 -11.71 -3.58 21.24
CA ASN A 105 -13.08 -3.23 20.82
C ASN A 105 -13.41 -3.81 19.42
N GLN A 106 -14.61 -4.39 19.28
CA GLN A 106 -15.13 -4.96 18.04
C GLN A 106 -15.08 -3.98 16.85
N LEU A 107 -15.44 -2.71 17.02
CA LEU A 107 -15.38 -1.72 15.93
C LEU A 107 -13.96 -1.54 15.39
N ASN A 108 -12.97 -1.39 16.28
CA ASN A 108 -11.57 -1.25 15.91
C ASN A 108 -11.06 -2.51 15.20
N LYS A 109 -11.40 -3.69 15.74
CA LYS A 109 -11.04 -4.99 15.13
C LYS A 109 -11.61 -5.14 13.74
N GLN A 110 -12.90 -4.86 13.56
CA GLN A 110 -13.58 -4.97 12.27
C GLN A 110 -12.97 -4.02 11.23
N THR A 111 -12.74 -2.76 11.61
CA THR A 111 -12.13 -1.75 10.73
C THR A 111 -10.73 -2.16 10.28
N VAL A 112 -9.87 -2.53 11.23
CA VAL A 112 -8.49 -2.95 10.97
C VAL A 112 -8.46 -4.21 10.11
N ASN A 113 -9.29 -5.22 10.42
CA ASN A 113 -9.35 -6.45 9.66
C ASN A 113 -9.80 -6.21 8.22
N GLN A 114 -10.75 -5.29 7.99
CA GLN A 114 -11.20 -4.95 6.65
C GLN A 114 -10.08 -4.26 5.85
N ILE A 115 -9.36 -3.32 6.45
CA ILE A 115 -8.22 -2.65 5.79
C ILE A 115 -7.12 -3.66 5.47
N LYS A 116 -6.78 -4.56 6.42
CA LYS A 116 -5.81 -5.64 6.19
C LYS A 116 -6.24 -6.54 5.04
N LYS A 117 -7.50 -6.99 5.04
CA LYS A 117 -8.05 -7.85 3.98
C LYS A 117 -7.95 -7.20 2.61
N VAL A 118 -8.39 -5.96 2.47
CA VAL A 118 -8.34 -5.23 1.20
C VAL A 118 -6.88 -5.03 0.76
N THR A 119 -6.00 -4.62 1.67
CA THR A 119 -4.58 -4.40 1.36
C THR A 119 -3.87 -5.69 0.94
N TYR A 120 -4.10 -6.78 1.67
CA TYR A 120 -3.54 -8.08 1.35
C TYR A 120 -4.04 -8.60 0.01
N ASN A 121 -5.33 -8.45 -0.28
CA ASN A 121 -5.88 -8.86 -1.58
C ASN A 121 -5.29 -8.05 -2.74
N ASP A 122 -5.09 -6.73 -2.58
CA ASP A 122 -4.45 -5.90 -3.61
C ASP A 122 -3.00 -6.37 -3.88
N LEU A 123 -2.25 -6.78 -2.83
CA LEU A 123 -0.90 -7.33 -2.95
C LEU A 123 -0.88 -8.77 -3.49
N LEU A 124 -1.88 -9.58 -3.16
CA LEU A 124 -2.01 -10.96 -3.62
C LEU A 124 -2.32 -11.03 -5.13
N LEU A 125 -3.16 -10.13 -5.63
CA LEU A 125 -3.43 -10.04 -7.07
C LEU A 125 -2.14 -9.80 -7.86
N MET A 126 -1.23 -9.01 -7.32
CA MET A 126 0.07 -8.75 -7.94
C MET A 126 0.92 -10.03 -8.03
N THR A 127 1.04 -10.81 -6.95
CA THR A 127 1.82 -12.05 -6.98
C THR A 127 1.19 -13.11 -7.87
N GLN A 128 -0.14 -13.21 -7.89
CA GLN A 128 -0.88 -14.08 -8.80
C GLN A 128 -0.65 -13.73 -10.27
N ASN A 129 -0.70 -12.44 -10.62
CA ASN A 129 -0.44 -11.97 -11.98
C ASN A 129 1.00 -12.26 -12.42
N THR A 130 1.99 -12.08 -11.53
CA THR A 130 3.37 -12.48 -11.82
C THR A 130 3.51 -13.98 -12.00
N SER A 131 2.88 -14.80 -11.14
CA SER A 131 2.87 -16.26 -11.29
C SER A 131 2.38 -16.64 -12.68
N GLN A 132 1.20 -16.13 -13.08
CA GLN A 132 0.59 -16.47 -14.36
C GLN A 132 1.50 -16.08 -15.53
N ARG A 133 2.03 -14.85 -15.55
CA ARG A 133 2.92 -14.38 -16.63
C ARG A 133 4.16 -15.25 -16.77
N VAL A 134 4.83 -15.59 -15.67
CA VAL A 134 6.03 -16.44 -15.71
C VAL A 134 5.68 -17.85 -16.21
N LYS A 135 4.57 -18.44 -15.74
CA LYS A 135 4.11 -19.77 -16.17
C LYS A 135 3.72 -19.79 -17.65
N ASP A 136 3.13 -18.72 -18.17
CA ASP A 136 2.80 -18.59 -19.59
C ASP A 136 4.06 -18.59 -20.47
N VAL A 137 5.13 -17.92 -20.02
CA VAL A 137 6.43 -17.95 -20.72
C VAL A 137 7.02 -19.36 -20.70
N VAL A 138 7.05 -20.03 -19.54
CA VAL A 138 7.55 -21.41 -19.41
C VAL A 138 6.78 -22.36 -20.33
N THR A 139 5.45 -22.23 -20.36
CA THR A 139 4.57 -23.03 -21.23
C THR A 139 4.95 -22.83 -22.70
N ARG A 140 5.16 -21.59 -23.15
CA ARG A 140 5.59 -21.33 -24.54
C ARG A 140 6.95 -21.94 -24.86
N VAL A 141 7.91 -21.92 -23.94
CA VAL A 141 9.21 -22.60 -24.16
C VAL A 141 9.02 -24.10 -24.35
N VAL A 142 8.23 -24.74 -23.50
CA VAL A 142 7.96 -26.19 -23.60
C VAL A 142 7.30 -26.52 -24.94
N MET A 143 6.32 -25.73 -25.37
CA MET A 143 5.65 -25.91 -26.66
C MET A 143 6.63 -25.77 -27.84
N GLU A 144 7.53 -24.79 -27.79
CA GLU A 144 8.56 -24.67 -28.82
C GLU A 144 9.55 -25.83 -28.80
N ASN A 145 9.92 -26.37 -27.63
CA ASN A 145 10.77 -27.55 -27.56
C ASN A 145 10.11 -28.79 -28.19
N ILE A 146 8.80 -28.99 -27.99
CA ILE A 146 8.04 -30.07 -28.63
C ILE A 146 8.03 -29.89 -30.15
N ARG A 147 7.67 -28.69 -30.62
CA ARG A 147 7.62 -28.36 -32.06
C ARG A 147 8.97 -28.59 -32.74
N ASN A 148 10.08 -28.18 -32.12
CA ASN A 148 11.41 -28.36 -32.69
C ASN A 148 11.85 -29.82 -32.75
N ARG A 149 11.41 -30.67 -31.81
CA ARG A 149 11.65 -32.12 -31.86
C ARG A 149 10.88 -32.80 -32.99
N GLU A 150 9.64 -32.39 -33.24
CA GLU A 150 8.77 -33.01 -34.26
C GLU A 150 9.12 -32.60 -35.69
N ILE A 151 9.41 -31.32 -35.92
CA ILE A 151 9.64 -30.80 -37.29
C ILE A 151 11.10 -31.02 -37.73
N GLY A 152 12.01 -31.38 -36.82
CA GLY A 152 13.41 -31.68 -37.16
C GLY A 152 14.16 -30.51 -37.79
N VAL A 153 13.73 -29.27 -37.52
CA VAL A 153 14.20 -28.08 -38.26
C VAL A 153 15.69 -27.83 -38.00
N SER A 154 16.46 -28.02 -39.05
CA SER A 154 17.90 -27.85 -39.17
C SER A 154 18.42 -26.40 -39.00
N LEU A 155 17.63 -25.46 -38.48
CA LEU A 155 18.11 -24.11 -38.16
C LEU A 155 18.39 -23.99 -36.66
N LYS A 156 19.40 -24.75 -36.18
CA LYS A 156 19.87 -24.72 -34.78
C LYS A 156 20.08 -23.30 -34.24
N GLU A 157 20.39 -22.34 -35.12
CA GLU A 157 20.64 -20.94 -34.77
C GLU A 157 19.36 -20.13 -34.52
N ASN A 158 18.32 -20.32 -35.33
CA ASN A 158 17.00 -19.69 -35.11
C ASN A 158 16.35 -20.23 -33.83
N TYR A 159 16.45 -21.53 -33.58
CA TYR A 159 15.95 -22.14 -32.36
C TYR A 159 16.64 -21.58 -31.10
N ARG A 160 17.98 -21.51 -31.11
CA ARG A 160 18.74 -20.93 -29.99
C ARG A 160 18.35 -19.47 -29.72
N ASN A 161 18.10 -18.69 -30.77
CA ASN A 161 17.64 -17.31 -30.63
C ASN A 161 16.23 -17.22 -30.04
N ILE A 162 15.30 -18.09 -30.43
CA ILE A 162 13.95 -18.17 -29.85
C ILE A 162 14.02 -18.50 -28.36
N ILE A 163 14.78 -19.53 -27.98
CA ILE A 163 14.93 -19.93 -26.58
C ILE A 163 15.59 -18.83 -25.74
N ARG A 164 16.59 -18.14 -26.29
CA ARG A 164 17.21 -16.98 -25.64
C ARG A 164 16.21 -15.86 -25.42
N GLY A 165 15.41 -15.51 -26.44
CA GLY A 165 14.37 -14.49 -26.33
C GLY A 165 13.32 -14.84 -25.28
N LEU A 166 12.88 -16.10 -25.22
CA LEU A 166 11.93 -16.56 -24.21
C LEU A 166 12.54 -16.56 -22.79
N LYS A 167 13.84 -16.85 -22.65
CA LYS A 167 14.55 -16.73 -21.37
C LYS A 167 14.63 -15.28 -20.90
N GLU A 168 14.94 -14.34 -21.80
CA GLU A 168 14.92 -12.91 -21.53
C GLU A 168 13.51 -12.45 -21.13
N GLU A 169 12.48 -12.92 -21.83
CA GLU A 169 11.08 -12.65 -21.51
C GLU A 169 10.66 -13.22 -20.15
N ALA A 170 11.10 -14.43 -19.79
CA ALA A 170 10.82 -15.03 -18.48
C ALA A 170 11.44 -14.20 -17.35
N SER A 171 12.68 -13.74 -17.55
CA SER A 171 13.36 -12.85 -16.60
C SER A 171 12.64 -11.52 -16.44
N GLN A 172 12.13 -10.95 -17.53
CA GLN A 172 11.31 -9.73 -17.49
C GLN A 172 9.91 -9.98 -16.90
N ALA A 173 9.33 -11.15 -17.08
CA ALA A 173 8.05 -11.52 -16.47
C ALA A 173 8.17 -11.71 -14.94
N ALA A 174 9.36 -12.09 -14.47
CA ALA A 174 9.70 -12.16 -13.05
C ALA A 174 9.88 -10.78 -12.40
N ASP A 175 10.14 -9.72 -13.19
CA ASP A 175 9.93 -8.39 -12.69
C ASP A 175 8.44 -8.22 -12.37
N PHE A 176 8.16 -7.79 -11.13
CA PHE A 176 6.84 -7.30 -10.78
C PHE A 176 6.60 -6.00 -11.58
N SER A 177 6.17 -6.14 -12.81
CA SER A 177 5.52 -5.09 -13.58
C SER A 177 4.09 -5.05 -13.07
N ILE A 178 3.85 -4.16 -12.12
CA ILE A 178 2.58 -4.11 -11.43
C ILE A 178 1.67 -3.25 -12.29
N ILE A 179 0.66 -3.88 -12.88
CA ILE A 179 -0.38 -3.18 -13.63
C ILE A 179 -1.53 -2.93 -12.67
N ASP A 180 -1.79 -1.67 -12.35
CA ASP A 180 -2.94 -1.33 -11.51
C ASP A 180 -4.26 -1.38 -12.29
N ARG A 181 -5.39 -1.23 -11.59
CA ARG A 181 -6.73 -1.22 -12.21
C ARG A 181 -6.93 -0.12 -13.26
N ALA A 182 -6.06 0.89 -13.28
CA ALA A 182 -6.07 1.97 -14.27
C ALA A 182 -5.05 1.74 -15.40
N ASN A 183 -4.58 0.50 -15.56
CA ASN A 183 -3.65 0.06 -16.60
C ASN A 183 -2.30 0.80 -16.60
N ARG A 184 -1.85 1.27 -15.43
CA ARG A 184 -0.50 1.86 -15.28
C ARG A 184 0.49 0.80 -14.86
N THR A 185 1.66 0.82 -15.49
CA THR A 185 2.81 -0.02 -15.10
C THR A 185 3.64 0.68 -14.04
N TRP A 186 3.96 -0.03 -12.96
CA TRP A 186 4.79 0.47 -11.86
C TRP A 186 6.06 -0.34 -11.69
N THR A 187 7.12 0.32 -11.22
CA THR A 187 8.30 -0.36 -10.65
C THR A 187 8.01 -0.83 -9.24
N ILE A 188 8.77 -1.82 -8.74
CA ILE A 188 8.65 -2.32 -7.36
C ILE A 188 8.76 -1.18 -6.34
N GLU A 189 9.79 -0.32 -6.48
CA GLU A 189 9.99 0.83 -5.60
C GLU A 189 8.77 1.77 -5.61
N SER A 190 8.35 2.21 -6.80
CA SER A 190 7.28 3.21 -6.93
C SER A 190 5.94 2.67 -6.45
N TYR A 191 5.63 1.40 -6.71
CA TYR A 191 4.43 0.74 -6.22
C TYR A 191 4.47 0.53 -4.70
N SER A 192 5.57 -0.01 -4.16
CA SER A 192 5.71 -0.27 -2.72
C SER A 192 5.49 1.02 -1.93
N LYS A 193 6.15 2.09 -2.36
CA LYS A 193 5.99 3.44 -1.80
C LYS A 193 4.55 3.94 -1.90
N MET A 194 3.91 3.77 -3.05
CA MET A 194 2.53 4.20 -3.27
C MET A 194 1.55 3.43 -2.38
N VAL A 195 1.60 2.10 -2.38
CA VAL A 195 0.70 1.23 -1.61
C VAL A 195 0.90 1.44 -0.12
N ALA A 196 2.14 1.37 0.36
CA ALA A 196 2.44 1.55 1.76
C ALA A 196 1.91 2.89 2.26
N ARG A 197 2.25 4.01 1.59
CA ARG A 197 1.77 5.34 2.00
C ARG A 197 0.26 5.45 1.99
N THR A 198 -0.39 4.92 0.96
CA THR A 198 -1.85 5.04 0.81
C THR A 198 -2.58 4.24 1.89
N LYS A 199 -2.18 2.97 2.12
CA LYS A 199 -2.87 2.08 3.05
C LYS A 199 -2.56 2.40 4.51
N VAL A 200 -1.32 2.81 4.81
CA VAL A 200 -0.93 3.35 6.12
C VAL A 200 -1.72 4.62 6.44
N MET A 201 -1.76 5.57 5.50
CA MET A 201 -2.53 6.80 5.68
C MET A 201 -4.01 6.51 5.92
N GLN A 202 -4.60 5.60 5.13
CA GLN A 202 -5.97 5.16 5.32
C GLN A 202 -6.19 4.60 6.73
N ALA A 203 -5.35 3.67 7.18
CA ALA A 203 -5.46 3.07 8.51
C ALA A 203 -5.31 4.09 9.63
N GLN A 204 -4.37 5.04 9.49
CA GLN A 204 -4.21 6.12 10.44
C GLN A 204 -5.46 7.01 10.50
N PHE A 205 -6.05 7.37 9.36
CA PHE A 205 -7.29 8.15 9.34
C PHE A 205 -8.45 7.42 10.02
N GLU A 206 -8.65 6.15 9.71
CA GLU A 206 -9.73 5.38 10.35
C GLU A 206 -9.51 5.28 11.87
N GLY A 207 -8.26 5.11 12.33
CA GLY A 207 -7.93 5.14 13.76
C GLY A 207 -8.24 6.49 14.40
N THR A 208 -7.90 7.58 13.72
CA THR A 208 -8.21 8.94 14.19
C THR A 208 -9.72 9.18 14.24
N ILE A 209 -10.46 8.89 13.17
CA ILE A 209 -11.91 9.13 13.08
C ILE A 209 -12.64 8.31 14.15
N ASN A 210 -12.38 7.00 14.23
CA ASN A 210 -13.06 6.12 15.17
C ASN A 210 -12.85 6.52 16.63
N GLU A 211 -11.61 6.86 17.02
CA GLU A 211 -11.35 7.32 18.39
C GLU A 211 -11.94 8.71 18.65
N SER A 212 -12.00 9.59 17.64
CA SER A 212 -12.59 10.93 17.77
C SER A 212 -14.09 10.85 18.03
N LEU A 213 -14.81 10.07 17.22
CA LEU A 213 -16.25 9.89 17.35
C LEU A 213 -16.63 9.24 18.68
N LYS A 214 -15.85 8.24 19.13
CA LYS A 214 -16.00 7.62 20.45
C LYS A 214 -15.87 8.63 21.61
N ARG A 215 -15.16 9.73 21.38
CA ARG A 215 -14.90 10.80 22.35
C ARG A 215 -15.73 12.04 22.10
N GLU A 216 -16.75 11.94 21.24
CA GLU A 216 -17.65 13.04 20.90
C GLU A 216 -16.91 14.26 20.33
N ALA A 217 -15.76 14.01 19.68
CA ALA A 217 -15.04 15.00 18.88
C ALA A 217 -15.46 14.80 17.43
N TYR A 218 -16.38 15.65 16.96
CA TYR A 218 -17.03 15.48 15.65
C TYR A 218 -16.41 16.33 14.54
N TYR A 219 -15.47 17.20 14.87
CA TYR A 219 -14.77 18.06 13.91
C TYR A 219 -13.28 17.73 13.89
N GLY A 220 -12.62 18.09 12.80
CA GLY A 220 -11.18 18.02 12.69
C GLY A 220 -10.61 19.25 11.99
N VAL A 221 -9.35 19.56 12.26
CA VAL A 221 -8.59 20.57 11.53
C VAL A 221 -7.52 19.88 10.71
N ILE A 222 -7.48 20.20 9.42
CA ILE A 222 -6.45 19.68 8.51
C ILE A 222 -5.13 20.36 8.85
N SER A 223 -4.09 19.55 9.07
CA SER A 223 -2.73 20.03 9.37
C SER A 223 -2.24 21.02 8.32
N SER A 224 -1.37 21.97 8.70
CA SER A 224 -0.74 22.89 7.76
C SER A 224 0.77 22.70 7.76
N HIS A 225 1.37 22.56 6.59
CA HIS A 225 2.82 22.45 6.44
C HIS A 225 3.34 23.16 5.17
N ASN A 226 2.62 24.20 4.72
CA ASN A 226 2.93 24.96 3.49
C ASN A 226 3.11 24.05 2.27
N SER A 227 2.08 23.23 1.98
CA SER A 227 2.11 22.31 0.85
C SER A 227 2.39 23.03 -0.48
N LYS A 228 3.33 22.48 -1.25
CA LYS A 228 3.59 22.92 -2.63
C LYS A 228 2.50 22.44 -3.61
N HIS A 229 1.73 21.42 -3.22
CA HIS A 229 0.63 20.88 -4.04
C HIS A 229 -0.57 21.81 -3.94
N ALA A 230 -0.99 22.40 -5.05
CA ALA A 230 -2.07 23.39 -5.09
C ALA A 230 -3.41 22.83 -4.55
N SER A 231 -3.71 21.57 -4.85
CA SER A 231 -4.93 20.89 -4.37
C SER A 231 -4.94 20.74 -2.85
N CYS A 232 -3.84 20.31 -2.24
CA CYS A 232 -3.75 20.18 -0.78
C CYS A 232 -3.67 21.53 -0.06
N ARG A 233 -3.00 22.52 -0.65
CA ARG A 233 -2.74 23.83 -0.01
C ARG A 233 -4.03 24.56 0.35
N LYS A 234 -5.08 24.46 -0.48
CA LYS A 234 -6.38 25.10 -0.19
C LYS A 234 -7.08 24.54 1.05
N TRP A 235 -6.73 23.32 1.45
CA TRP A 235 -7.32 22.64 2.60
C TRP A 235 -6.53 22.82 3.90
N GLU A 236 -5.33 23.41 3.86
CA GLU A 236 -4.51 23.60 5.06
C GLU A 236 -5.17 24.54 6.08
N GLY A 237 -5.37 24.04 7.29
CA GLY A 237 -6.05 24.75 8.38
C GLY A 237 -7.57 24.84 8.23
N LYS A 238 -8.17 24.15 7.25
CA LYS A 238 -9.64 24.08 7.13
C LYS A 238 -10.23 23.13 8.16
N ILE A 239 -11.40 23.48 8.67
CA ILE A 239 -12.22 22.65 9.56
C ILE A 239 -13.04 21.70 8.70
N VAL A 240 -13.13 20.45 9.12
CA VAL A 240 -13.92 19.39 8.48
C VAL A 240 -14.81 18.70 9.49
N LYS A 241 -15.95 18.18 9.03
CA LYS A 241 -16.79 17.27 9.82
C LYS A 241 -16.25 15.85 9.71
N LEU A 242 -16.24 15.13 10.83
CA LEU A 242 -15.88 13.71 10.89
C LEU A 242 -17.09 12.78 10.72
N THR A 243 -18.30 13.33 10.85
CA THR A 243 -19.58 12.66 10.60
C THR A 243 -20.57 13.64 9.97
N ALA A 244 -21.59 13.16 9.27
CA ALA A 244 -22.53 14.00 8.53
C ALA A 244 -23.46 14.80 9.47
N ASP A 245 -23.90 14.17 10.55
CA ASP A 245 -24.96 14.67 11.45
C ASP A 245 -24.41 15.60 12.54
N VAL A 246 -23.65 16.62 12.15
CA VAL A 246 -23.24 17.70 13.07
C VAL A 246 -23.43 19.09 12.48
N PRO A 247 -23.72 20.09 13.34
CA PRO A 247 -23.94 21.48 12.90
C PRO A 247 -22.76 22.10 12.15
N GLY A 248 -23.03 23.22 11.48
CA GLY A 248 -22.00 24.02 10.81
C GLY A 248 -21.81 23.68 9.33
N ASP A 249 -21.40 24.70 8.57
CA ASP A 249 -21.16 24.62 7.13
C ASP A 249 -19.70 24.26 6.83
N TYR A 250 -19.30 23.07 7.30
CA TYR A 250 -17.97 22.52 7.06
C TYR A 250 -18.07 21.29 6.15
N PRO A 251 -17.08 21.07 5.26
CA PRO A 251 -17.08 19.90 4.39
C PRO A 251 -16.90 18.62 5.19
N LEU A 252 -17.55 17.55 4.75
CA LEU A 252 -17.40 16.24 5.34
C LEU A 252 -16.09 15.60 4.90
N LEU A 253 -15.30 15.09 5.85
CA LEU A 253 -13.99 14.52 5.58
C LEU A 253 -14.05 13.32 4.61
N SER A 254 -15.11 12.51 4.66
CA SER A 254 -15.28 11.39 3.71
C SER A 254 -15.37 11.85 2.27
N ASP A 255 -16.00 13.00 2.01
CA ASP A 255 -16.20 13.53 0.66
C ASP A 255 -14.87 14.04 0.10
N LEU A 256 -14.06 14.68 0.94
CA LEU A 256 -12.71 15.13 0.56
C LEU A 256 -11.75 13.97 0.28
N ARG A 257 -11.97 12.82 0.91
CA ARG A 257 -11.19 11.58 0.74
C ARG A 257 -11.71 10.70 -0.39
N ALA A 258 -12.91 10.95 -0.90
CA ALA A 258 -13.50 10.13 -1.94
C ALA A 258 -12.69 10.24 -3.25
N TYR A 259 -12.61 9.11 -3.96
CA TYR A 259 -11.76 8.97 -5.15
C TYR A 259 -12.13 9.93 -6.29
N GLU A 260 -13.36 10.43 -6.28
CA GLU A 260 -13.90 11.35 -7.29
C GLU A 260 -13.38 12.78 -7.13
N PHE A 261 -13.05 13.19 -5.90
CA PHE A 261 -12.69 14.58 -5.60
C PHE A 261 -11.17 14.80 -5.59
N LYS A 262 -10.36 13.84 -5.11
CA LYS A 262 -8.88 13.87 -5.03
C LYS A 262 -8.25 15.21 -4.58
N GLU A 263 -8.98 16.01 -3.82
CA GLU A 263 -8.52 17.36 -3.53
C GLU A 263 -7.44 17.38 -2.44
N ILE A 264 -7.54 16.47 -1.47
CA ILE A 264 -6.56 16.27 -0.40
C ILE A 264 -6.47 14.77 -0.05
N PHE A 265 -5.44 14.38 0.72
CA PHE A 265 -5.18 12.99 1.12
C PHE A 265 -4.94 12.04 -0.06
N HIS A 266 -4.42 12.58 -1.16
CA HIS A 266 -3.96 11.81 -2.31
C HIS A 266 -2.74 10.94 -1.93
N PRO A 267 -2.34 9.96 -2.77
CA PRO A 267 -1.12 9.19 -2.53
C PRO A 267 0.08 10.10 -2.26
N SER A 268 0.87 9.77 -1.24
CA SER A 268 2.00 10.58 -0.75
C SER A 268 1.67 11.96 -0.14
N CYS A 269 0.40 12.29 0.09
CA CYS A 269 0.02 13.43 0.92
C CYS A 269 0.61 13.27 2.34
N LYS A 270 1.01 14.38 2.97
CA LYS A 270 1.58 14.38 4.34
C LYS A 270 0.63 15.03 5.35
N HIS A 271 -0.59 15.33 4.93
CA HIS A 271 -1.59 15.98 5.76
C HIS A 271 -2.20 14.97 6.72
N HIS A 272 -2.45 15.44 7.93
CA HIS A 272 -3.17 14.73 8.97
C HIS A 272 -4.42 15.53 9.35
N VAL A 273 -5.35 14.87 10.06
CA VAL A 273 -6.52 15.52 10.63
C VAL A 273 -6.35 15.50 12.15
N PHE A 274 -6.47 16.67 12.76
CA PHE A 274 -6.39 16.85 14.21
C PHE A 274 -7.81 17.00 14.76
N PRO A 275 -8.30 16.06 15.57
CA PRO A 275 -9.64 16.11 16.12
C PRO A 275 -9.86 17.31 17.04
N VAL A 276 -11.06 17.88 16.99
CA VAL A 276 -11.46 19.04 17.79
C VAL A 276 -12.80 18.75 18.44
N ARG A 277 -12.84 18.92 19.77
CA ARG A 277 -14.09 18.78 20.54
C ARG A 277 -14.86 20.09 20.62
N ASN A 278 -14.17 21.20 20.85
CA ASN A 278 -14.79 22.52 20.96
C ASN A 278 -14.20 23.47 19.92
N LEU A 279 -15.01 23.85 18.93
CA LEU A 279 -14.61 24.81 17.89
C LEU A 279 -14.29 26.18 18.49
N GLU A 280 -14.91 26.56 19.62
CA GLU A 280 -14.63 27.83 20.28
C GLU A 280 -13.25 27.90 20.92
N ALA A 281 -12.67 26.75 21.24
CA ALA A 281 -11.31 26.65 21.77
C ALA A 281 -10.23 26.73 20.67
N LEU A 282 -10.62 26.83 19.40
CA LEU A 282 -9.66 26.94 18.30
C LEU A 282 -8.93 28.29 18.32
N PRO A 283 -7.65 28.32 17.90
CA PRO A 283 -6.91 29.56 17.75
C PRO A 283 -7.63 30.53 16.78
N PRO A 284 -7.57 31.85 17.01
CA PRO A 284 -8.22 32.85 16.16
C PRO A 284 -7.87 32.70 14.67
N GLN A 285 -6.61 32.35 14.36
CA GLN A 285 -6.15 32.20 12.98
C GLN A 285 -6.84 31.05 12.24
N ILE A 286 -7.29 30.02 12.96
CA ILE A 286 -8.06 28.91 12.38
C ILE A 286 -9.51 29.34 12.20
N LYS A 287 -10.11 30.05 13.17
CA LYS A 287 -11.47 30.57 13.06
C LYS A 287 -11.61 31.53 11.87
N GLU A 288 -10.77 32.56 11.80
CA GLU A 288 -10.75 33.56 10.72
C GLU A 288 -10.58 32.94 9.32
N ARG A 289 -9.84 31.83 9.22
CA ARG A 289 -9.63 31.09 7.95
C ARG A 289 -10.89 30.34 7.48
N ASN A 290 -11.80 30.01 8.38
CA ASN A 290 -12.98 29.20 8.13
C ASN A 290 -14.29 30.00 8.19
N GLU A 291 -14.24 31.29 8.51
CA GLU A 291 -15.36 32.25 8.41
C GLU A 291 -15.57 32.79 6.98
N LYS A 292 -14.70 32.43 6.03
CA LYS A 292 -14.77 32.78 4.60
C LYS A 292 -14.99 31.55 3.74
#